data_AF-A0A940ZEX6-F1
#
_entry.id   AF-A0A940ZEX6-F1
#
_cell.length_a   1.000
_cell.length_b   1.000
_cell.length_c   1.000
_cell.angle_alpha   90.00
_cell.angle_beta   90.00
_cell.angle_gamma   90.00
#
_symmetry.space_group_name_H-M   'P 1'
#
loop_
_entity.id
_entity.type
_entity.pdbx_description
1 polymer ?
#
loop_
_entity_poly.entity_id
_entity_poly.type
_entity_poly.pdbx_seq_one_letter_code
_entity_poly.pdbx_strand_id
1 'polypeptide(L)' 'MEKYYVAMRFGTATLVDVREPDFFRGEKKQEYVERAGHITGALNLPASEAYTKLGTFKTKEELETIAARVVGTDKSKEI' A
#
# COMPACT_ATOMS: atom_id res chain seq x y z
N MET A 1 -15.44 -14.76 11.88
CA MET A 1 -15.67 -13.36 12.33
C MET A 1 -14.76 -12.35 11.63
N GLU A 2 -13.58 -12.72 11.11
CA GLU A 2 -12.63 -11.74 10.54
C GLU A 2 -12.90 -11.25 9.10
N LYS A 3 -13.69 -11.98 8.31
CA LYS A 3 -13.92 -11.65 6.88
C LYS A 3 -14.51 -10.25 6.64
N TYR A 4 -15.25 -9.70 7.62
CA TYR A 4 -15.87 -8.39 7.51
C TYR A 4 -15.02 -7.25 8.07
N TYR A 5 -13.90 -7.55 8.73
CA TYR A 5 -13.07 -6.55 9.43
C TYR A 5 -12.66 -5.40 8.52
N VAL A 6 -12.12 -5.72 7.34
CA VAL A 6 -11.67 -4.75 6.33
C VAL A 6 -12.86 -4.01 5.72
N ALA A 7 -13.93 -4.74 5.41
CA ALA A 7 -15.14 -4.14 4.82
C ALA A 7 -15.78 -3.10 5.75
N MET A 8 -15.77 -3.34 7.07
CA MET A 8 -16.29 -2.40 8.07
C MET A 8 -15.42 -1.15 8.27
N ARG A 9 -14.20 -1.12 7.72
CA ARG A 9 -13.22 -0.04 7.86
C ARG A 9 -13.06 0.82 6.62
N PHE A 10 -13.83 0.53 5.56
CA PHE A 10 -13.86 1.39 4.39
C PHE A 10 -14.22 2.82 4.79
N GLY A 11 -13.34 3.77 4.41
CA GLY A 11 -13.49 5.18 4.74
C GLY A 11 -12.94 5.60 6.11
N THR A 12 -12.61 4.66 7.01
CA THR A 12 -12.02 4.97 8.32
C THR A 12 -10.54 4.60 8.39
N ALA A 13 -10.17 3.39 7.95
CA ALA A 13 -8.78 2.97 7.83
C ALA A 13 -8.20 3.40 6.48
N THR A 14 -6.89 3.63 6.44
CA THR A 14 -6.16 3.84 5.19
C THR A 14 -5.78 2.50 4.60
N LEU A 15 -6.36 2.12 3.47
CA LEU A 15 -5.92 0.91 2.77
C LEU A 15 -4.65 1.21 1.97
N VAL A 16 -3.60 0.41 2.20
CA VAL A 16 -2.33 0.55 1.49
C VAL A 16 -2.08 -0.66 0.61
N ASP A 17 -1.88 -0.41 -0.68
CA ASP A 17 -1.48 -1.40 -1.66
C ASP A 17 0.02 -1.32 -1.91
N VAL A 18 0.74 -2.37 -1.52
CA VAL A 18 2.21 -2.43 -1.60
C VAL A 18 2.75 -3.01 -2.90
N ARG A 19 1.87 -3.30 -3.87
CA ARG A 19 2.28 -3.83 -5.18
C ARG A 19 2.92 -2.73 -6.02
N GLU A 20 3.63 -3.16 -7.07
CA GLU A 20 4.20 -2.24 -8.04
C GLU A 20 3.12 -1.42 -8.76
N PRO A 21 3.43 -0.17 -9.17
CA PRO A 21 2.43 0.77 -9.67
C PRO A 21 1.60 0.27 -10.86
N ASP A 22 2.19 -0.53 -11.75
CA ASP A 22 1.50 -1.08 -12.92
C ASP A 22 0.35 -2.03 -12.51
N PHE A 23 0.49 -2.77 -11.41
CA PHE A 23 -0.58 -3.63 -10.89
C PHE A 23 -1.67 -2.82 -10.19
N PHE A 24 -1.27 -1.79 -9.43
CA PHE A 24 -2.21 -0.88 -8.78
C PHE A 24 -3.06 -0.13 -9.81
N ARG A 25 -2.45 0.42 -10.86
CA ARG A 25 -3.16 1.10 -11.97
C ARG A 25 -3.97 0.14 -12.85
N GLY A 26 -3.70 -1.17 -12.75
CA GLY A 26 -4.38 -2.19 -13.54
C GLY A 26 -3.84 -2.35 -14.96
N GLU A 27 -2.64 -1.82 -15.23
CA GLU A 27 -1.90 -2.02 -16.48
C GLU A 27 -1.36 -3.45 -16.60
N LYS A 28 -1.03 -4.05 -15.45
CA LYS A 28 -0.67 -5.47 -15.32
C LYS A 28 -1.65 -6.15 -14.37
N LYS A 29 -1.85 -7.45 -14.57
CA LYS A 29 -2.50 -8.32 -13.60
C LYS A 29 -1.73 -9.63 -13.47
N GLN A 30 -1.78 -10.22 -12.28
CA GLN A 30 -1.33 -11.59 -12.09
C GLN A 30 -2.35 -12.53 -12.74
N GLU A 31 -1.87 -13.65 -13.28
CA GLU A 31 -2.71 -14.58 -14.07
C GLU A 31 -3.91 -15.11 -13.28
N TYR A 32 -3.73 -15.31 -11.98
CA TYR A 32 -4.75 -15.81 -11.05
C TYR A 32 -5.72 -14.73 -10.54
N VAL A 33 -5.59 -13.47 -10.98
CA VAL A 33 -6.48 -12.38 -10.58
C VAL A 33 -7.55 -12.17 -11.65
N GLU A 34 -8.81 -12.19 -11.22
CA GLU A 34 -9.97 -12.00 -12.11
C GLU A 34 -9.97 -10.59 -12.73
N ARG A 35 -9.77 -9.55 -11.92
CA ARG A 35 -9.84 -8.13 -12.33
C ARG A 35 -8.57 -7.35 -11.98
N ALA A 36 -8.04 -6.61 -12.95
CA ALA A 36 -6.90 -5.71 -12.77
C ALA A 36 -7.29 -4.44 -11.99
N GLY A 37 -6.32 -3.78 -11.36
CA GLY A 37 -6.49 -2.57 -10.57
C GLY A 37 -6.36 -2.82 -9.07
N HIS A 38 -6.99 -1.96 -8.27
CA HIS A 38 -6.90 -1.96 -6.81
C HIS A 38 -8.28 -1.75 -6.17
N ILE A 39 -8.34 -1.92 -4.85
CA ILE A 39 -9.53 -1.63 -4.05
C ILE A 39 -9.77 -0.11 -4.04
N THR A 40 -10.96 0.34 -4.40
CA THR A 40 -11.30 1.78 -4.46
C THR A 40 -10.96 2.48 -3.14
N GLY A 41 -10.21 3.58 -3.22
CA GLY A 41 -9.77 4.38 -2.08
C GLY A 41 -8.45 3.93 -1.45
N ALA A 42 -7.85 2.82 -1.90
CA ALA A 42 -6.52 2.43 -1.46
C ALA A 42 -5.44 3.37 -2.03
N LEU A 43 -4.34 3.54 -1.29
CA LEU A 43 -3.17 4.30 -1.68
C LEU A 43 -2.05 3.35 -2.07
N ASN A 44 -1.27 3.68 -3.10
CA ASN A 44 -0.16 2.84 -3.53
C ASN A 44 1.14 3.24 -2.84
N LEU A 45 1.77 2.29 -2.15
CA LEU A 45 3.08 2.44 -1.51
C LEU A 45 3.94 1.21 -1.87
N PRO A 46 4.58 1.18 -3.05
CA PRO A 46 5.31 0.00 -3.52
C PRO A 46 6.36 -0.45 -2.52
N ALA A 47 6.37 -1.75 -2.20
CA ALA A 47 7.33 -2.30 -1.25
C ALA A 47 8.78 -2.10 -1.70
N SER A 48 9.03 -2.05 -3.01
CA SER A 48 10.34 -1.74 -3.60
C SER A 48 10.92 -0.40 -3.14
N GLU A 49 10.08 0.58 -2.80
CA GLU A 49 10.54 1.86 -2.27
C GLU A 49 11.24 1.74 -0.91
N ALA A 50 10.98 0.66 -0.14
CA ALA A 50 11.60 0.44 1.16
C ALA A 50 13.05 -0.03 1.08
N TYR A 51 13.52 -0.46 -0.10
CA TYR A 51 14.81 -1.12 -0.26
C TYR A 51 15.85 -0.23 -0.96
N THR A 52 17.11 -0.41 -0.58
CA THR A 52 18.28 0.12 -1.30
C THR A 52 18.53 -0.70 -2.56
N LYS A 53 19.43 -0.23 -3.44
CA LYS A 53 19.85 -1.00 -4.63
C LYS A 53 20.50 -2.36 -4.29
N LEU A 54 20.97 -2.53 -3.06
CA LEU A 54 21.58 -3.77 -2.56
C LEU A 54 20.54 -4.70 -1.90
N GLY A 55 19.27 -4.32 -1.86
CA GLY A 55 18.20 -5.13 -1.27
C GLY A 55 18.10 -5.04 0.26
N THR A 56 18.87 -4.17 0.91
CA THR A 56 18.70 -3.88 2.34
C THR A 56 17.59 -2.84 2.55
N PHE A 57 17.03 -2.76 3.75
CA PHE A 57 16.13 -1.65 4.09
C PHE A 57 16.88 -0.31 4.05
N LYS A 58 16.17 0.73 3.62
CA LYS A 58 16.55 2.13 3.81
C LYS A 58 16.53 2.53 5.29
N THR A 59 17.08 3.70 5.62
CA THR A 59 17.07 4.15 7.03
C THR A 59 15.65 4.45 7.51
N LYS A 60 15.47 4.48 8.83
CA LYS A 60 14.16 4.80 9.41
C LYS A 60 13.63 6.15 8.93
N GLU A 61 14.49 7.16 8.84
CA GLU A 61 14.14 8.52 8.44
C GLU A 61 13.69 8.57 6.97
N GLU A 62 14.37 7.82 6.09
CA GLU A 62 13.98 7.67 4.70
C GLU A 62 12.62 6.97 4.59
N LEU A 63 12.42 5.89 5.35
CA LEU A 63 11.16 5.13 5.36
C LEU A 63 10.00 5.96 5.91
N GLU A 64 10.21 6.74 6.98
CA GLU A 64 9.21 7.66 7.52
C GLU A 64 8.82 8.72 6.47
N THR A 65 9.80 9.25 5.73
CA THR A 65 9.53 10.22 4.64
C THR A 65 8.73 9.60 3.50
N ILE A 66 9.11 8.40 3.07
CA ILE A 66 8.44 7.66 1.99
C ILE A 66 6.99 7.34 2.38
N ALA A 67 6.77 6.82 3.60
CA ALA A 67 5.44 6.50 4.10
C ALA A 67 4.59 7.78 4.25
N ALA A 68 5.13 8.83 4.88
CA ALA A 68 4.40 10.08 5.12
C ALA A 68 3.92 10.77 3.83
N ARG A 69 4.68 10.65 2.73
CA ARG A 69 4.27 11.16 1.41
C ARG A 69 2.99 10.49 0.89
N VAL A 70 2.74 9.24 1.28
CA VAL A 70 1.59 8.46 0.82
C VAL A 70 0.46 8.48 1.85
N VAL A 71 0.73 8.03 3.08
CA VAL A 71 -0.31 7.81 4.11
C VAL A 71 -0.49 8.99 5.08
N GLY A 72 0.32 10.04 4.94
CA GLY A 72 0.35 11.18 5.86
C GLY A 72 1.14 10.90 7.14
N THR A 73 1.11 11.87 8.07
CA THR A 73 1.91 11.83 9.31
C THR A 73 1.11 11.45 10.56
N ASP A 74 -0.20 11.20 10.42
CA ASP A 74 -1.05 10.79 11.54
C ASP A 74 -0.78 9.33 11.93
N LYS A 75 0.05 9.14 12.96
CA LYS A 75 0.42 7.81 13.50
C LYS A 75 -0.71 7.16 14.30
N SER A 76 -1.84 7.83 14.53
CA SER A 76 -3.01 7.27 15.24
C SER A 76 -4.04 6.63 14.29
N LYS A 77 -3.97 6.95 13.00
CA LYS A 77 -4.87 6.41 11.99
C LYS A 77 -4.53 4.95 11.69
N GLU A 78 -5.55 4.10 11.65
CA GLU A 78 -5.41 2.70 11.26
C GLU A 78 -4.99 2.57 9.79
N ILE A 79 -4.04 1.67 9.52
CA ILE A 79 -3.57 1.25 8.19
C ILE A 79 -3.76 -0.25 8.06
#